data_AF-E3EL08-F1
#
_entry.id   AF-E3EL08-F1
#
_cell.length_a   1.000
_cell.length_b   1.000
_cell.length_c   1.000
_cell.angle_alpha   90.00
_cell.angle_beta   90.00
_cell.angle_gamma   90.00
#
_symmetry.space_group_name_H-M   'P 1'
#
loop_
_entity.id
_entity.type
_entity.pdbx_description
1 polymer ?
#
loop_
_entity_poly.entity_id
_entity_poly.type
_entity_poly.pdbx_seq_one_letter_code
_entity_poly.pdbx_strand_id
1 'polypeptide(L)' 'MSIQALLNQYKVLIDFTDKTQKSNFKWVSSFLTYQKKKHPNEDNESFLLDAIDIHKRYLLTHGSENN' A
#
# COMPACT_ATOMS: atom_id res chain seq x y z
N MET A 1 14.45 4.13 0.13
CA MET A 1 14.02 3.69 -1.23
C MET A 1 13.12 4.80 -1.79
N SER A 2 12.84 4.96 -3.09
CA SER A 2 11.91 6.06 -3.47
C SER A 2 10.46 5.70 -3.10
N ILE A 3 9.66 6.68 -2.65
CA ILE A 3 8.21 6.48 -2.38
C ILE A 3 7.50 5.87 -3.58
N GLN A 4 7.89 6.26 -4.80
CA GLN A 4 7.33 5.69 -6.02
C GLN A 4 7.67 4.21 -6.19
N ALA A 5 8.91 3.80 -5.87
CA ALA A 5 9.30 2.39 -5.92
C ALA A 5 8.52 1.55 -4.90
N LEU A 6 8.34 2.06 -3.68
CA LEU A 6 7.52 1.41 -2.65
C LEU A 6 6.05 1.32 -3.05
N LEU A 7 5.50 2.37 -3.67
CA LEU A 7 4.10 2.35 -4.12
C LEU A 7 3.89 1.32 -5.23
N ASN A 8 4.88 1.16 -6.11
CA ASN A 8 4.86 0.12 -7.14
C ASN A 8 4.95 -1.28 -6.52
N GLN A 9 5.80 -1.49 -5.51
CA GLN A 9 5.84 -2.76 -4.77
C GLN A 9 4.49 -3.06 -4.12
N TYR A 10 3.89 -2.07 -3.47
CA TYR A 10 2.58 -2.24 -2.86
C TYR A 10 1.54 -2.63 -3.91
N LYS A 11 1.52 -1.94 -5.06
CA LYS A 11 0.59 -2.21 -6.17
C LYS A 11 0.64 -3.65 -6.67
N VAL A 12 1.83 -4.25 -6.72
CA VAL A 12 2.02 -5.64 -7.18
C VAL A 12 1.39 -6.66 -6.23
N LEU A 13 1.23 -6.32 -4.94
CA LEU A 13 0.62 -7.20 -3.94
C LEU A 13 -0.92 -7.18 -3.98
N ILE A 14 -1.52 -6.17 -4.62
CA ILE A 14 -2.97 -5.95 -4.60
C ILE A 14 -3.67 -6.85 -5.61
N ASP A 15 -4.62 -7.65 -5.14
CA ASP A 15 -5.66 -8.19 -6.01
C ASP A 15 -6.68 -7.08 -6.33
N PHE A 16 -6.71 -6.65 -7.60
CA PHE A 16 -7.63 -5.61 -8.06
C PHE A 16 -9.05 -6.11 -8.32
N THR A 17 -9.28 -7.44 -8.26
CA THR A 17 -10.61 -8.04 -8.28
C THR A 17 -11.26 -8.00 -6.89
N ASP A 18 -10.44 -8.04 -5.83
CA ASP A 18 -10.86 -7.82 -4.45
C ASP A 18 -11.14 -6.32 -4.20
N LYS A 19 -12.41 -6.02 -3.87
CA LYS A 19 -12.87 -4.64 -3.61
C LYS A 19 -12.19 -4.00 -2.40
N THR A 20 -11.90 -4.77 -1.37
CA THR A 20 -11.28 -4.31 -0.12
C THR A 20 -9.83 -3.94 -0.39
N GLN A 21 -9.07 -4.84 -1.01
CA GLN A 21 -7.66 -4.60 -1.34
C GLN A 21 -7.50 -3.40 -2.28
N LYS A 22 -8.32 -3.34 -3.34
CA LYS A 22 -8.37 -2.20 -4.26
C LYS A 22 -8.68 -0.88 -3.56
N SER A 23 -9.65 -0.87 -2.64
CA SER A 23 -10.04 0.34 -1.90
C SER A 23 -8.92 0.81 -0.97
N ASN A 24 -8.25 -0.12 -0.28
CA ASN A 24 -7.11 0.17 0.58
C ASN A 24 -5.94 0.78 -0.20
N PHE A 25 -5.60 0.19 -1.35
CA PHE A 25 -4.57 0.75 -2.23
C PHE A 25 -4.91 2.16 -2.71
N LYS A 26 -6.16 2.38 -3.13
CA LYS A 26 -6.62 3.70 -3.57
C LYS A 26 -6.49 4.73 -2.45
N TRP A 27 -6.90 4.38 -1.23
CA TRP A 27 -6.79 5.27 -0.07
C TRP A 27 -5.33 5.63 0.23
N VAL A 28 -4.43 4.65 0.29
CA VAL A 28 -2.99 4.88 0.52
C VAL A 28 -2.40 5.78 -0.57
N SER A 29 -2.69 5.51 -1.84
CA SER A 29 -2.18 6.33 -2.96
C SER A 29 -2.72 7.77 -2.91
N SER A 30 -3.99 7.96 -2.54
CA SER A 30 -4.59 9.28 -2.36
C SER A 30 -4.00 10.03 -1.16
N PHE A 31 -3.77 9.33 -0.04
CA PHE A 31 -3.12 9.89 1.14
C PHE A 31 -1.70 10.38 0.82
N LEU A 32 -0.89 9.57 0.14
CA LEU A 32 0.47 9.98 -0.27
C LEU A 32 0.46 11.20 -1.19
N THR A 33 -0.52 11.29 -2.09
CA THR A 33 -0.69 12.45 -2.97
C THR A 33 -1.05 13.71 -2.17
N TYR A 34 -1.95 13.57 -1.20
CA TYR A 34 -2.32 14.65 -0.29
C TYR A 34 -1.13 15.11 0.55
N GLN A 35 -0.39 14.17 1.16
CA GLN A 35 0.78 14.46 1.98
C GLN A 35 1.87 15.16 1.17
N LYS A 36 2.19 14.69 -0.03
CA LYS A 36 3.15 15.38 -0.90
C LYS A 36 2.75 16.83 -1.20
N LYS A 37 1.45 17.12 -1.28
CA LYS A 37 0.93 18.47 -1.54
C LYS A 37 0.96 19.37 -0.30
N LYS A 38 0.65 18.83 0.87
CA LYS A 38 0.47 19.60 2.13
C LYS A 38 1.73 19.65 2.98
N HIS A 39 2.52 18.58 2.93
CA HIS A 39 3.71 18.32 3.73
C HIS A 39 4.84 17.78 2.83
N PRO A 40 5.36 18.57 1.86
CA PRO A 40 6.30 18.09 0.85
C PRO A 40 7.65 17.58 1.41
N ASN A 41 7.98 17.97 2.65
CA ASN A 41 9.21 17.59 3.34
C ASN A 41 9.00 16.43 4.33
N GLU A 42 7.77 15.95 4.52
CA GLU A 42 7.52 14.78 5.36
C GLU A 42 7.86 13.50 4.61
N ASP A 43 8.68 12.67 5.25
CA ASP A 43 8.97 11.34 4.75
C ASP A 43 7.79 10.40 5.04
N ASN A 44 7.21 9.86 3.98
CA ASN A 44 6.10 8.92 4.05
C ASN A 44 6.57 7.46 3.79
N GLU A 45 7.89 7.22 3.78
CA GLU A 45 8.48 5.89 3.54
C GLU A 45 8.05 4.91 4.62
N SER A 46 8.14 5.29 5.91
CA SER A 46 7.72 4.43 7.03
C SER A 46 6.24 4.05 6.92
N PHE A 47 5.35 5.02 6.65
CA PHE A 47 3.92 4.76 6.49
C PHE A 47 3.64 3.74 5.38
N LEU A 48 4.32 3.87 4.24
CA LEU A 48 4.10 2.98 3.10
C LEU A 48 4.71 1.59 3.33
N LEU A 49 5.84 1.49 4.03
CA LEU A 49 6.41 0.23 4.47
C LEU A 49 5.46 -0.52 5.42
N ASP A 50 4.87 0.19 6.38
CA ASP A 50 3.90 -0.39 7.32
C ASP A 50 2.64 -0.88 6.58
N ALA A 51 2.12 -0.10 5.63
CA ALA A 51 0.99 -0.51 4.80
C ALA A 51 1.29 -1.78 3.99
N ILE A 52 2.50 -1.89 3.42
CA ILE A 52 2.95 -3.08 2.70
C ILE A 52 3.03 -4.28 3.65
N ASP A 53 3.61 -4.11 4.84
CA ASP A 53 3.76 -5.19 5.81
C ASP A 53 2.41 -5.71 6.31
N ILE A 54 1.47 -4.81 6.65
CA ILE A 54 0.10 -5.16 7.03
C ILE A 54 -0.58 -5.95 5.90
N HIS A 55 -0.42 -5.52 4.65
CA HIS A 55 -1.02 -6.22 3.52
C HIS A 55 -0.41 -7.61 3.32
N LYS A 56 0.91 -7.77 3.46
CA LYS A 56 1.56 -9.09 3.40
C LYS A 56 1.03 -10.02 4.49
N ARG A 57 0.85 -9.53 5.72
CA ARG A 57 0.25 -10.32 6.81
C ARG A 57 -1.20 -10.72 6.50
N TYR A 58 -1.98 -9.81 5.91
CA TYR A 58 -3.34 -10.13 5.45
C TYR A 58 -3.31 -11.27 4.41
N LEU A 59 -2.43 -11.20 3.41
CA LEU A 59 -2.27 -12.26 2.42
C LEU A 59 -1.81 -13.59 3.02
N LEU A 60 -0.94 -13.59 4.04
CA LEU A 60 -0.52 -14.83 4.70
C LEU A 60 -1.69 -15.50 5.47
N THR A 61 -2.53 -14.69 6.09
CA THR A 61 -3.65 -15.14 6.92
C THR A 61 -4.91 -15.50 6.14
N HIS A 62 -5.10 -14.91 4.96
CA HIS A 62 -6.32 -15.09 4.14
C HIS A 62 -6.05 -15.64 2.74
N GLY A 63 -4.79 -15.74 2.31
CA GLY A 63 -4.38 -16.30 1.01
C GLY A 63 -4.00 -17.78 1.05
N SER A 64 -3.91 -18.40 2.25
CA SER A 64 -3.61 -19.83 2.41
C SER A 64 -4.78 -20.77 2.07
N GLU A 65 -5.95 -20.26 1.71
CA GLU A 65 -7.11 -21.08 1.33
C GLU A 65 -7.16 -21.47 -0.15
N ASN A 66 -6.20 -21.01 -0.97
CA ASN A 66 -6.18 -21.25 -2.43
C ASN A 66 -4.89 -21.93 -2.92
N ASN A 67 -4.42 -22.97 -2.23
CA ASN A 67 -3.36 -23.86 -2.74
C ASN A 67 -3.75 -25.33 -2.57
#